data_AF-A0A6A3P7H1-F1
#
_entry.id   AF-A0A6A3P7H1-F1
#
_cell.length_a   1.000
_cell.length_b   1.000
_cell.length_c   1.000
_cell.angle_alpha   90.00
_cell.angle_beta   90.00
_cell.angle_gamma   90.00
#
_symmetry.space_group_name_H-M   'P 1'
#
loop_
_entity.id
_entity.type
_entity.pdbx_description
1 polymer ?
#
loop_
_entity_poly.entity_id
_entity_poly.type
_entity_poly.pdbx_seq_one_letter_code
_entity_poly.pdbx_strand_id
1 'polypeptide(L)'
;MVAPTQPQTLTRPFRNPPGARHSSVVDCKKQTSPPDMSAIIKSLRQTAAVAARSSAMPAAARSLSTATPTLLDELKEQIPVRQEALKKLKAEHGHKSLGEVTVEQTLGGARGIKSLLWETSLLDAEEGIRFRGHTIPDLQKLLPAKEEGGEPLPEGLLWLLMTGEIPTAAQTASVTAELHSRAKVPEHVRKIIRDLKHAHPMTQLSAAVTAMNTESIFAKKYAEGIHKSTYWEYTYEDSMNLIARLPEVAALIYRNTYFGESNNAYDSSLDYSANFNRMLGFDNAEFDELMRLYLVIHSDHEGGNASAHTTHLVGSTLSDPYLSLAGGLNALAGPLHGLANQEVLGWILELQAEFHAKGLEVNKETITQFAWDTLNAGKVIPGYGHAVLRKTDPRYTCQREFGLKYMPKDELFRIVDTIYQVMPGVLTEHGKTKNPYPNVDSHSGVLLQYYGLTQKNYYTVLFGVSRAIGVLSQLFWDRALSLPLERPKSVTSEWINNHFANQK
;
A
#
# COMPACT_ATOMS: atom_id res chain seq x y z
N MET A 1 -32.71 -41.45 46.38
CA MET A 1 -31.36 -40.98 46.72
C MET A 1 -31.00 -39.85 45.77
N VAL A 2 -30.87 -38.65 46.35
CA VAL A 2 -30.17 -37.42 45.97
C VAL A 2 -30.14 -36.94 44.49
N ALA A 3 -30.61 -35.70 44.36
CA ALA A 3 -30.80 -34.78 43.24
C ALA A 3 -29.57 -34.41 42.36
N PRO A 4 -29.80 -33.77 41.18
CA PRO A 4 -28.77 -33.21 40.32
C PRO A 4 -28.39 -31.77 40.72
N THR A 5 -27.10 -31.43 40.65
CA THR A 5 -26.58 -30.07 40.93
C THR A 5 -26.35 -29.27 39.64
N GLN A 6 -26.90 -28.06 39.62
CA GLN A 6 -26.79 -27.02 38.58
C GLN A 6 -25.37 -26.43 38.43
N PRO A 7 -25.02 -25.85 37.27
CA PRO A 7 -23.82 -25.04 37.09
C PRO A 7 -24.01 -23.61 37.64
N GLN A 8 -23.10 -23.15 38.51
CA GLN A 8 -23.08 -21.79 39.03
C GLN A 8 -22.39 -20.83 38.04
N THR A 9 -23.15 -19.83 37.62
CA THR A 9 -22.68 -18.58 36.99
C THR A 9 -22.00 -17.68 38.02
N LEU A 10 -20.72 -17.36 37.83
CA LEU A 10 -20.02 -16.32 38.58
C LEU A 10 -19.81 -15.09 37.70
N THR A 11 -20.76 -14.16 37.78
CA THR A 11 -20.60 -12.77 37.38
C THR A 11 -20.00 -12.00 38.56
N ARG A 12 -18.82 -11.41 38.39
CA ARG A 12 -18.34 -10.32 39.25
C ARG A 12 -17.83 -9.17 38.38
N PRO A 13 -18.23 -7.91 38.67
CA PRO A 13 -17.77 -6.75 37.94
C PRO A 13 -16.38 -6.34 38.42
N PHE A 14 -15.47 -6.06 37.48
CA PHE A 14 -14.19 -5.41 37.76
C PHE A 14 -14.43 -3.96 38.20
N ARG A 15 -14.08 -3.65 39.45
CA ARG A 15 -13.93 -2.27 39.95
C ARG A 15 -12.49 -1.82 39.72
N ASN A 16 -12.32 -0.71 39.00
CA ASN A 16 -11.02 -0.01 38.90
C ASN A 16 -10.67 0.66 40.25
N PRO A 17 -9.39 0.64 40.68
CA PRO A 17 -8.94 1.43 41.81
C PRO A 17 -8.67 2.89 41.40
N PRO A 18 -8.84 3.88 42.30
CA PRO A 18 -8.65 5.29 41.99
C PRO A 18 -7.22 5.77 42.28
N GLY A 19 -6.74 6.69 41.43
CA GLY A 19 -5.86 7.79 41.82
C GLY A 19 -4.38 7.50 42.04
N ALA A 20 -3.57 7.62 40.99
CA ALA A 20 -2.16 8.00 41.09
C ALA A 20 -1.99 9.41 40.53
N ARG A 21 -1.42 10.29 41.37
CA ARG A 21 -1.25 11.73 41.16
C ARG A 21 -0.33 12.01 39.97
N HIS A 22 -0.74 12.93 39.10
CA HIS A 22 0.12 13.50 38.06
C HIS A 22 1.23 14.36 38.67
N SER A 23 2.47 13.99 38.40
CA SER A 23 3.64 14.86 38.52
C SER A 23 3.88 15.59 37.20
N SER A 24 3.79 16.92 37.26
CA SER A 24 4.48 17.92 36.43
C SER A 24 4.81 17.58 34.97
N VAL A 25 4.00 18.15 34.07
CA VAL A 25 4.34 18.41 32.67
C VAL A 25 5.55 19.36 32.62
N VAL A 26 6.66 18.91 32.05
CA VAL A 26 7.73 19.80 31.56
C VAL A 26 7.48 20.01 30.08
N ASP A 27 7.09 21.24 29.75
CA ASP A 27 7.02 21.79 28.39
C ASP A 27 8.38 21.64 27.70
N CYS A 28 8.41 20.90 26.58
CA CYS A 28 9.49 20.98 25.62
C CYS A 28 8.91 21.26 24.23
N LYS A 29 8.49 22.52 24.02
CA LYS A 29 8.29 23.09 22.69
C LYS A 29 9.65 23.29 22.04
N LYS A 30 9.97 22.45 21.05
CA LYS A 30 10.71 22.75 19.81
C LYS A 30 10.91 21.45 19.01
N GLN A 31 9.88 21.06 18.26
CA GLN A 31 10.07 20.16 17.12
C GLN A 31 10.55 21.01 15.95
N THR A 32 11.80 20.79 15.56
CA THR A 32 12.28 21.16 14.23
C THR A 32 11.80 20.07 13.27
N SER A 33 11.20 20.48 12.16
CA SER A 33 10.81 19.58 11.07
C SER A 33 12.03 18.79 10.57
N PRO A 34 11.89 17.50 10.23
CA PRO A 34 12.98 16.75 9.61
C PRO A 34 13.34 17.39 8.27
N PRO A 35 14.63 17.41 7.87
CA PRO A 35 15.05 18.05 6.64
C PRO A 35 14.49 17.31 5.41
N ASP A 36 14.04 18.07 4.42
CA ASP A 36 13.63 17.58 3.11
C ASP A 36 14.82 16.88 2.42
N MET A 37 14.72 15.56 2.25
CA MET A 37 15.75 14.74 1.64
C MET A 37 16.00 15.13 0.17
N SER A 38 15.00 15.71 -0.53
CA SER A 38 15.15 16.23 -1.90
C SER A 38 16.07 17.46 -1.96
N ALA A 39 16.02 18.31 -0.93
CA ALA A 39 16.89 19.48 -0.82
C ALA A 39 18.35 19.09 -0.53
N ILE A 40 18.57 18.01 0.22
CA ILE A 40 19.92 17.47 0.50
C ILE A 40 20.55 16.91 -0.78
N ILE A 41 19.77 16.18 -1.60
CA ILE A 41 20.25 15.62 -2.88
C ILE A 41 20.62 16.75 -3.87
N LYS A 42 19.80 17.80 -3.98
CA LYS A 42 20.10 18.97 -4.82
C LYS A 42 21.34 19.75 -4.36
N SER A 43 21.54 19.88 -3.04
CA SER A 43 22.70 20.55 -2.45
C SER A 43 24.03 19.82 -2.73
N LEU A 44 24.02 18.48 -2.70
CA LEU A 44 25.21 17.66 -2.98
C LEU A 44 25.59 17.61 -4.47
N ARG A 45 24.61 17.73 -5.40
CA ARG A 45 24.89 17.86 -6.84
C ARG A 45 25.65 19.15 -7.18
N GLN A 46 25.48 20.25 -6.42
CA GLN A 46 26.16 21.52 -6.66
C GLN A 46 27.62 21.57 -6.16
N THR A 47 27.97 20.80 -5.13
CA THR A 47 29.32 20.83 -4.54
C THR A 47 30.34 19.99 -5.29
N ALA A 48 29.91 18.99 -6.07
CA ALA A 48 30.79 18.17 -6.91
C ALA A 48 31.31 18.91 -8.18
N ALA A 49 30.68 20.03 -8.57
CA ALA A 49 31.03 20.77 -9.78
C ALA A 49 32.22 21.74 -9.63
N VAL A 50 32.78 21.92 -8.43
CA VAL A 50 33.84 22.90 -8.14
C VAL A 50 35.13 22.20 -7.70
N ALA A 51 35.62 21.25 -8.50
CA ALA A 51 36.97 20.70 -8.31
C ALA A 51 37.54 20.05 -9.59
N ALA A 52 37.59 20.79 -10.70
CA ALA A 52 38.44 20.41 -11.84
C ALA A 52 38.72 21.61 -12.76
N ARG A 53 39.89 22.25 -12.59
CA ARG A 53 40.50 23.13 -13.60
C ARG A 53 42.01 22.92 -13.63
N SER A 54 42.52 22.18 -14.60
CA SER A 54 43.48 22.68 -15.60
C SER A 54 43.98 21.56 -16.52
N SER A 55 43.73 21.70 -17.82
CA SER A 55 44.63 21.42 -18.94
C SER A 55 43.79 21.42 -20.23
N ALA A 56 44.17 22.29 -21.16
CA ALA A 56 43.48 22.49 -22.43
C ALA A 56 43.99 21.50 -23.48
N MET A 57 43.07 20.84 -24.19
CA MET A 57 43.29 20.14 -25.47
C MET A 57 41.99 20.14 -26.30
N PRO A 58 42.07 20.02 -27.64
CA PRO A 58 41.12 20.65 -28.56
C PRO A 58 39.80 19.91 -28.68
N ALA A 59 38.75 20.68 -28.97
CA ALA A 59 37.37 20.26 -29.07
C ALA A 59 37.15 19.22 -30.18
N ALA A 60 37.06 17.94 -29.79
CA ALA A 60 36.26 16.97 -30.53
C ALA A 60 34.79 17.22 -30.16
N ALA A 61 33.98 17.61 -31.13
CA ALA A 61 32.54 17.73 -30.99
C ALA A 61 31.96 16.35 -30.62
N ARG A 62 31.84 16.07 -29.32
CA ARG A 62 30.97 15.02 -28.82
C ARG A 62 29.56 15.52 -29.03
N SER A 63 28.82 14.92 -29.95
CA SER A 63 27.37 15.02 -29.94
C SER A 63 26.89 14.46 -28.60
N LEU A 64 26.61 15.34 -27.64
CA LEU A 64 25.94 14.96 -26.41
C LEU A 64 24.56 14.45 -26.81
N SER A 65 24.36 13.13 -26.73
CA SER A 65 23.05 12.53 -26.89
C SER A 65 22.14 13.11 -25.82
N THR A 66 21.10 13.84 -26.25
CA THR A 66 20.05 14.43 -25.41
C THR A 66 19.01 13.38 -25.00
N ALA A 67 19.43 12.14 -24.73
CA ALA A 67 18.53 11.07 -24.34
C ALA A 67 18.03 11.31 -22.91
N THR A 68 16.70 11.27 -22.71
CA THR A 68 16.08 11.25 -21.38
C THR A 68 16.64 10.07 -20.59
N PRO A 69 17.15 10.25 -19.36
CA PRO A 69 17.70 9.15 -18.57
C PRO A 69 16.61 8.13 -18.25
N THR A 70 16.96 6.84 -18.33
CA THR A 70 16.04 5.76 -17.95
C THR A 70 15.89 5.70 -16.43
N LEU A 71 14.87 4.97 -15.94
CA LEU A 71 14.70 4.74 -14.50
C LEU A 71 15.94 4.09 -13.88
N LEU A 72 16.52 3.10 -14.57
CA LEU A 72 17.72 2.41 -14.11
C LEU A 72 18.95 3.33 -14.05
N ASP A 73 19.08 4.27 -14.99
CA ASP A 73 20.20 5.23 -15.00
C ASP A 73 20.12 6.16 -13.78
N GLU A 74 18.95 6.71 -13.48
CA GLU A 74 18.76 7.57 -12.30
C GLU A 74 19.04 6.79 -11.01
N LEU A 75 18.57 5.55 -10.91
CA LEU A 75 18.82 4.70 -9.75
C LEU A 75 20.31 4.42 -9.55
N LYS A 76 21.06 4.14 -10.61
CA LYS A 76 22.52 3.92 -10.56
C LYS A 76 23.26 5.12 -9.98
N GLU A 77 22.84 6.33 -10.32
CA GLU A 77 23.42 7.56 -9.76
C GLU A 77 23.09 7.73 -8.27
N GLN A 78 21.86 7.38 -7.86
CA GLN A 78 21.39 7.60 -6.50
C GLN A 78 21.89 6.55 -5.49
N ILE A 79 22.13 5.31 -5.91
CA ILE A 79 22.49 4.21 -4.99
C ILE A 79 23.70 4.55 -4.11
N PRO A 80 24.86 4.99 -4.64
CA PRO A 80 26.02 5.32 -3.80
C PRO A 80 25.73 6.45 -2.81
N VAL A 81 24.95 7.45 -3.23
CA VAL A 81 24.57 8.59 -2.38
C VAL A 81 23.73 8.12 -1.19
N ARG A 82 22.73 7.26 -1.43
CA ARG A 82 21.86 6.75 -0.36
C ARG A 82 22.58 5.75 0.55
N GLN A 83 23.49 4.94 0.00
CA GLN A 83 24.34 4.05 0.81
C GLN A 83 25.21 4.85 1.78
N GLU A 84 25.86 5.93 1.33
CA GLU A 84 26.67 6.77 2.20
C GLU A 84 25.79 7.53 3.23
N ALA A 85 24.60 7.99 2.83
CA ALA A 85 23.65 8.60 3.75
C ALA A 85 23.22 7.64 4.88
N LEU A 86 22.89 6.38 4.54
CA LEU A 86 22.51 5.36 5.53
C LEU A 86 23.69 5.01 6.45
N LYS A 87 24.90 4.92 5.91
CA LYS A 87 26.13 4.70 6.69
C LYS A 87 26.37 5.84 7.67
N LYS A 88 26.23 7.09 7.22
CA LYS A 88 26.33 8.28 8.08
C LYS A 88 25.27 8.28 9.18
N LEU A 89 24.01 8.00 8.83
CA LEU A 89 22.91 7.88 9.79
C LEU A 89 23.23 6.85 10.89
N LYS A 90 23.74 5.68 10.48
CA LYS A 90 24.14 4.63 11.42
C LYS A 90 25.33 5.04 12.30
N ALA A 91 26.32 5.74 11.75
CA ALA A 91 27.47 6.21 12.51
C ALA A 91 27.06 7.26 13.56
N GLU A 92 26.17 8.19 13.20
CA GLU A 92 25.75 9.30 14.06
C GLU A 92 24.69 8.88 15.09
N HIS A 93 23.78 7.98 14.73
CA HIS A 93 22.58 7.70 15.53
C HIS A 93 22.34 6.21 15.83
N GLY A 94 23.18 5.29 15.36
CA GLY A 94 22.93 3.84 15.47
C GLY A 94 22.87 3.28 16.91
N HIS A 95 23.32 4.04 17.92
CA HIS A 95 23.24 3.67 19.34
C HIS A 95 22.09 4.39 20.08
N LYS A 96 21.36 5.30 19.43
CA LYS A 96 20.26 6.04 20.05
C LYS A 96 18.99 5.19 20.10
N SER A 97 18.29 5.24 21.22
CA SER A 97 17.01 4.53 21.38
C SER A 97 15.90 5.18 20.54
N LEU A 98 15.08 4.35 19.89
CA LEU A 98 13.86 4.74 19.17
C LEU A 98 12.58 4.56 20.02
N GLY A 99 12.74 4.10 21.27
CA GLY A 99 11.68 3.76 22.21
C GLY A 99 12.01 2.50 23.00
N GLU A 100 11.29 2.28 24.10
CA GLU A 100 11.31 1.02 24.84
C GLU A 100 10.31 0.02 24.25
N VAL A 101 10.51 -1.28 24.53
CA VAL A 101 9.58 -2.35 24.17
C VAL A 101 8.97 -2.92 25.44
N THR A 102 7.66 -2.86 25.57
CA THR A 102 6.93 -3.38 26.74
C THR A 102 6.42 -4.81 26.51
N VAL A 103 6.03 -5.48 27.61
CA VAL A 103 5.35 -6.80 27.56
C VAL A 103 4.06 -6.71 26.74
N GLU A 104 3.27 -5.65 26.91
CA GLU A 104 2.01 -5.44 26.17
C GLU A 104 2.26 -5.35 24.66
N GLN A 105 3.32 -4.65 24.24
CA GLN A 105 3.65 -4.56 22.82
C GLN A 105 4.14 -5.90 22.24
N THR A 106 4.86 -6.69 23.03
CA THR A 106 5.31 -8.03 22.63
C THR A 106 4.11 -8.98 22.45
N LEU A 107 3.17 -8.97 23.39
CA LEU A 107 1.96 -9.80 23.33
C LEU A 107 0.93 -9.28 22.31
N GLY A 108 0.92 -7.98 22.05
CA GLY A 108 -0.02 -7.28 21.18
C GLY A 108 0.41 -7.18 19.71
N GLY A 109 1.34 -8.03 19.26
CA GLY A 109 1.78 -8.08 17.86
C GLY A 109 2.60 -6.85 17.43
N ALA A 110 3.54 -6.42 18.28
CA ALA A 110 4.44 -5.29 18.02
C ALA A 110 3.74 -3.93 17.83
N ARG A 111 2.53 -3.75 18.38
CA ARG A 111 1.79 -2.49 18.29
C ARG A 111 2.62 -1.29 18.79
N GLY A 112 2.87 -0.34 17.90
CA GLY A 112 3.62 0.89 18.21
C GLY A 112 5.14 0.70 18.34
N ILE A 113 5.69 -0.48 18.05
CA ILE A 113 7.13 -0.70 17.99
C ILE A 113 7.66 -0.19 16.64
N LYS A 114 8.71 0.63 16.66
CA LYS A 114 9.44 1.04 15.45
C LYS A 114 10.52 -0.01 15.16
N SER A 115 10.22 -0.98 14.29
CA SER A 115 11.06 -2.19 14.10
C SER A 115 11.70 -2.34 12.73
N LEU A 116 11.26 -1.59 11.71
CA LEU A 116 11.77 -1.72 10.34
C LEU A 116 11.95 -0.36 9.66
N LEU A 117 12.79 -0.34 8.63
CA LEU A 117 12.99 0.80 7.75
C LEU A 117 12.13 0.63 6.49
N TRP A 118 11.34 1.65 6.18
CA TRP A 118 10.53 1.71 4.96
C TRP A 118 10.64 3.12 4.39
N GLU A 119 11.14 3.24 3.17
CA GLU A 119 11.63 4.49 2.59
C GLU A 119 10.64 5.10 1.58
N THR A 120 9.74 4.29 1.02
CA THR A 120 8.85 4.69 -0.07
C THR A 120 7.66 5.52 0.42
N SER A 121 7.16 5.28 1.63
CA SER A 121 6.07 6.05 2.23
C SER A 121 6.13 6.12 3.76
N LEU A 122 5.53 7.17 4.32
CA LEU A 122 5.42 7.41 5.76
C LEU A 122 4.09 8.10 6.09
N LEU A 123 3.40 7.65 7.12
CA LEU A 123 2.11 8.21 7.54
C LEU A 123 2.31 9.47 8.38
N ASP A 124 1.72 10.58 7.94
CA ASP A 124 1.53 11.79 8.72
C ASP A 124 0.17 11.71 9.44
N ALA A 125 0.15 11.96 10.75
CA ALA A 125 -1.09 11.85 11.54
C ALA A 125 -2.15 12.91 11.18
N GLU A 126 -1.72 14.03 10.58
CA GLU A 126 -2.58 15.16 10.22
C GLU A 126 -2.90 15.21 8.72
N GLU A 127 -1.92 14.88 7.87
CA GLU A 127 -2.03 15.00 6.41
C GLU A 127 -2.19 13.66 5.68
N GLY A 128 -2.13 12.54 6.41
CA GLY A 128 -2.27 11.21 5.86
C GLY A 128 -0.99 10.64 5.26
N ILE A 129 -1.14 9.59 4.43
CA ILE A 129 0.01 8.89 3.87
C ILE A 129 0.78 9.81 2.89
N ARG A 130 2.10 9.81 3.01
CA ARG A 130 3.00 10.53 2.09
C ARG A 130 3.84 9.55 1.29
N PHE A 131 3.90 9.75 -0.02
CA PHE A 131 4.74 8.98 -0.93
C PHE A 131 6.02 9.78 -1.19
N ARG A 132 7.15 9.33 -0.64
CA ARG A 132 8.42 10.08 -0.69
C ARG A 132 8.28 11.55 -0.23
N GLY A 133 7.44 11.79 0.77
CA GLY A 133 7.17 13.12 1.32
C GLY A 133 5.98 13.87 0.70
N HIS A 134 5.51 13.44 -0.48
CA HIS A 134 4.38 14.07 -1.18
C HIS A 134 3.03 13.54 -0.69
N THR A 135 2.09 14.45 -0.41
CA THR A 135 0.71 14.11 -0.06
C THR A 135 -0.08 13.64 -1.29
N ILE A 136 -1.24 13.00 -1.10
CA ILE A 136 -2.14 12.65 -2.23
C ILE A 136 -2.50 13.87 -3.10
N PRO A 137 -2.87 15.05 -2.55
CA PRO A 137 -3.06 16.25 -3.36
C PRO A 137 -1.83 16.70 -4.13
N ASP A 138 -0.62 16.55 -3.55
CA ASP A 138 0.62 16.82 -4.29
C ASP A 138 0.76 15.86 -5.48
N LEU A 139 0.45 14.57 -5.30
CA LEU A 139 0.52 13.59 -6.38
C LEU A 139 -0.44 13.92 -7.52
N GLN A 140 -1.70 14.25 -7.21
CA GLN A 140 -2.69 14.65 -8.22
C GLN A 140 -2.26 15.90 -9.01
N LYS A 141 -1.48 16.79 -8.39
CA LYS A 141 -1.00 18.02 -9.01
C LYS A 141 0.30 17.85 -9.79
N LEU A 142 1.22 17.02 -9.30
CA LEU A 142 2.61 17.01 -9.75
C LEU A 142 2.95 15.80 -10.62
N LEU A 143 2.28 14.66 -10.43
CA LEU A 143 2.54 13.49 -11.27
C LEU A 143 1.91 13.68 -12.67
N PRO A 144 2.58 13.23 -13.75
CA PRO A 144 1.97 13.24 -15.07
C PRO A 144 0.68 12.41 -15.12
N ALA A 145 -0.33 12.97 -15.78
CA ALA A 145 -1.59 12.33 -16.11
C ALA A 145 -1.63 12.02 -17.62
N LYS A 146 -2.57 11.17 -18.05
CA LYS A 146 -2.78 10.88 -19.49
C LYS A 146 -3.25 12.12 -20.26
N GLU A 147 -4.13 12.90 -19.64
CA GLU A 147 -4.70 14.13 -20.16
C GLU A 147 -4.63 15.24 -19.10
N GLU A 148 -4.68 16.49 -19.53
CA GLU A 148 -4.67 17.63 -18.59
C GLU A 148 -5.90 17.59 -17.68
N GLY A 149 -5.66 17.64 -16.36
CA GLY A 149 -6.73 17.54 -15.36
C GLY A 149 -7.27 16.12 -15.14
N GLY A 150 -6.60 15.11 -15.70
CA GLY A 150 -6.87 13.70 -15.41
C GLY A 150 -6.14 13.17 -14.16
N GLU A 151 -6.36 11.90 -13.86
CA GLU A 151 -5.79 11.22 -12.71
C GLU A 151 -4.32 10.83 -12.93
N PRO A 152 -3.49 10.83 -11.87
CA PRO A 152 -2.05 10.56 -11.97
C PRO A 152 -1.77 9.14 -12.46
N LEU A 153 -0.73 8.99 -13.30
CA LEU A 153 -0.33 7.69 -13.84
C LEU A 153 0.47 6.87 -12.81
N PRO A 154 0.15 5.56 -12.60
CA PRO A 154 0.93 4.68 -11.74
C PRO A 154 2.40 4.54 -12.16
N GLU A 155 2.73 4.71 -13.44
CA GLU A 155 4.11 4.71 -13.94
C GLU A 155 4.90 5.90 -13.41
N GLY A 156 4.26 7.07 -13.31
CA GLY A 156 4.85 8.26 -12.71
C GLY A 156 5.06 8.07 -11.21
N LEU A 157 4.11 7.41 -10.53
CA LEU A 157 4.26 7.03 -9.13
C LEU A 157 5.39 6.01 -8.94
N LEU A 158 5.51 4.99 -9.79
CA LEU A 158 6.60 4.01 -9.72
C LEU A 158 7.96 4.71 -9.80
N TRP A 159 8.11 5.67 -10.72
CA TRP A 159 9.30 6.51 -10.78
C TRP A 159 9.53 7.24 -9.45
N LEU A 160 8.52 7.90 -8.90
CA LEU A 160 8.62 8.60 -7.62
C LEU A 160 9.05 7.65 -6.49
N LEU A 161 8.41 6.50 -6.32
CA LEU A 161 8.75 5.57 -5.22
C LEU A 161 10.17 5.03 -5.37
N MET A 162 10.61 4.75 -6.59
CA MET A 162 11.96 4.27 -6.88
C MET A 162 13.02 5.37 -6.68
N THR A 163 12.78 6.60 -7.13
CA THR A 163 13.82 7.65 -7.21
C THR A 163 13.68 8.75 -6.16
N GLY A 164 12.54 8.88 -5.50
CA GLY A 164 12.23 10.03 -4.64
C GLY A 164 12.02 11.35 -5.38
N GLU A 165 11.99 11.35 -6.71
CA GLU A 165 11.83 12.55 -7.54
C GLU A 165 10.53 12.48 -8.35
N ILE A 166 9.87 13.63 -8.56
CA ILE A 166 8.71 13.72 -9.46
C ILE A 166 9.19 13.59 -10.91
N PRO A 167 8.69 12.61 -11.70
CA PRO A 167 9.12 12.43 -13.07
C PRO A 167 8.58 13.51 -14.00
N THR A 168 9.32 13.76 -15.07
CA THR A 168 8.80 14.42 -16.26
C THR A 168 7.84 13.52 -17.05
N ALA A 169 7.06 14.09 -17.96
CA ALA A 169 6.22 13.33 -18.88
C ALA A 169 7.02 12.34 -19.75
N ALA A 170 8.22 12.73 -20.19
CA ALA A 170 9.11 11.87 -20.97
C ALA A 170 9.64 10.67 -20.15
N GLN A 171 10.01 10.88 -18.89
CA GLN A 171 10.40 9.81 -17.97
C GLN A 171 9.23 8.86 -17.68
N THR A 172 8.03 9.40 -17.46
CA THR A 172 6.82 8.59 -17.26
C THR A 172 6.52 7.73 -18.49
N ALA A 173 6.56 8.31 -19.70
CA ALA A 173 6.37 7.57 -20.95
C ALA A 173 7.46 6.49 -21.16
N SER A 174 8.70 6.75 -20.75
CA SER A 174 9.77 5.74 -20.77
C SER A 174 9.46 4.55 -19.86
N VAL A 175 8.90 4.79 -18.66
CA VAL A 175 8.49 3.71 -17.76
C VAL A 175 7.31 2.93 -18.35
N THR A 176 6.31 3.58 -18.94
CA THR A 176 5.21 2.92 -19.64
C THR A 176 5.75 2.00 -20.75
N ALA A 177 6.63 2.49 -21.62
CA ALA A 177 7.23 1.70 -22.68
C ALA A 177 8.03 0.50 -22.15
N GLU A 178 8.79 0.70 -21.07
CA GLU A 178 9.53 -0.36 -20.41
C GLU A 178 8.59 -1.45 -19.85
N LEU A 179 7.53 -1.07 -19.15
CA LEU A 179 6.55 -2.02 -18.63
C LEU A 179 5.90 -2.83 -19.76
N HIS A 180 5.52 -2.20 -20.87
CA HIS A 180 5.00 -2.95 -22.03
C HIS A 180 6.00 -3.97 -22.58
N SER A 181 7.28 -3.61 -22.67
CA SER A 181 8.33 -4.51 -23.18
C SER A 181 8.53 -5.76 -22.31
N ARG A 182 8.14 -5.70 -21.02
CA ARG A 182 8.34 -6.75 -20.01
C ARG A 182 7.10 -7.59 -19.72
N ALA A 183 5.94 -7.19 -20.23
CA ALA A 183 4.62 -7.68 -19.78
C ALA A 183 4.29 -9.13 -20.14
N LYS A 184 5.08 -9.79 -20.98
CA LYS A 184 4.80 -11.17 -21.43
C LYS A 184 4.74 -12.15 -20.26
N VAL A 185 3.55 -12.70 -19.99
CA VAL A 185 3.36 -13.80 -19.03
C VAL A 185 3.72 -15.16 -19.65
N PRO A 186 4.54 -16.00 -18.99
CA PRO A 186 4.87 -17.35 -19.45
C PRO A 186 3.64 -18.27 -19.61
N GLU A 187 3.66 -19.16 -20.61
CA GLU A 187 2.51 -20.01 -20.91
C GLU A 187 2.17 -20.99 -19.78
N HIS A 188 3.16 -21.53 -19.06
CA HIS A 188 2.89 -22.42 -17.93
C HIS A 188 2.12 -21.73 -16.81
N VAL A 189 2.35 -20.42 -16.61
CA VAL A 189 1.64 -19.61 -15.63
C VAL A 189 0.19 -19.40 -16.06
N ARG A 190 -0.06 -19.11 -17.34
CA ARG A 190 -1.42 -19.02 -17.90
C ARG A 190 -2.19 -20.33 -17.74
N LYS A 191 -1.51 -21.47 -17.93
CA LYS A 191 -2.10 -22.80 -17.70
C LYS A 191 -2.48 -22.99 -16.23
N ILE A 192 -1.60 -22.63 -15.29
CA ILE A 192 -1.90 -22.72 -13.85
C ILE A 192 -3.14 -21.89 -13.50
N ILE A 193 -3.24 -20.65 -13.99
CA ILE A 193 -4.41 -19.79 -13.74
C ILE A 193 -5.69 -20.44 -14.27
N ARG A 194 -5.65 -20.98 -15.50
CA ARG A 194 -6.79 -21.69 -16.10
C ARG A 194 -7.23 -22.90 -15.27
N ASP A 195 -6.26 -23.70 -14.81
CA ASP A 195 -6.52 -24.90 -14.03
C ASP A 195 -7.06 -24.57 -12.61
N LEU A 196 -6.73 -23.40 -12.05
CA LEU A 196 -7.16 -22.94 -10.74
C LEU A 196 -8.46 -22.12 -10.72
N LYS A 197 -9.28 -22.14 -11.79
CA LYS A 197 -10.47 -21.27 -11.96
C LYS A 197 -11.48 -21.27 -10.79
N HIS A 198 -11.51 -22.34 -10.00
CA HIS A 198 -12.43 -22.50 -8.86
C HIS A 198 -11.82 -22.07 -7.51
N ALA A 199 -10.51 -21.79 -7.47
CA ALA A 199 -9.85 -21.28 -6.28
C ALA A 199 -10.21 -19.80 -6.07
N HIS A 200 -10.04 -19.31 -4.83
CA HIS A 200 -10.21 -17.89 -4.54
C HIS A 200 -9.27 -17.04 -5.43
N PRO A 201 -9.68 -15.88 -5.97
CA PRO A 201 -8.85 -15.06 -6.87
C PRO A 201 -7.47 -14.72 -6.31
N MET A 202 -7.37 -14.41 -5.01
CA MET A 202 -6.06 -14.20 -4.36
C MET A 202 -5.19 -15.46 -4.29
N THR A 203 -5.79 -16.65 -4.16
CA THR A 203 -5.05 -17.92 -4.26
C THR A 203 -4.50 -18.12 -5.66
N GLN A 204 -5.32 -17.84 -6.69
CA GLN A 204 -4.88 -17.91 -8.08
C GLN A 204 -3.73 -16.93 -8.35
N LEU A 205 -3.83 -15.69 -7.86
CA LEU A 205 -2.81 -14.65 -8.01
C LEU A 205 -1.49 -15.06 -7.34
N SER A 206 -1.54 -15.48 -6.07
CA SER A 206 -0.35 -15.92 -5.34
C SER A 206 0.32 -17.13 -6.00
N ALA A 207 -0.47 -18.12 -6.45
CA ALA A 207 0.05 -19.28 -7.16
C ALA A 207 0.70 -18.90 -8.51
N ALA A 208 0.09 -18.00 -9.27
CA ALA A 208 0.63 -17.49 -10.52
C ALA A 208 1.94 -16.73 -10.33
N VAL A 209 2.00 -15.83 -9.32
CA VAL A 209 3.22 -15.10 -8.97
C VAL A 209 4.32 -16.05 -8.52
N THR A 210 4.00 -17.03 -7.69
CA THR A 210 4.96 -18.07 -7.27
C THR A 210 5.47 -18.87 -8.49
N ALA A 211 4.60 -19.24 -9.42
CA ALA A 211 4.99 -19.97 -10.62
C ALA A 211 5.83 -19.14 -11.60
N MET A 212 5.72 -17.81 -11.59
CA MET A 212 6.56 -16.91 -12.37
C MET A 212 8.01 -16.82 -11.85
N ASN A 213 8.31 -17.34 -10.65
CA ASN A 213 9.68 -17.45 -10.14
C ASN A 213 10.63 -18.21 -11.09
N THR A 214 10.11 -19.07 -11.98
CA THR A 214 10.92 -19.72 -13.04
C THR A 214 11.66 -18.71 -13.93
N GLU A 215 11.15 -17.49 -14.01
CA GLU A 215 11.73 -16.38 -14.78
C GLU A 215 12.66 -15.49 -13.94
N SER A 216 12.91 -15.81 -12.66
CA SER A 216 13.71 -14.97 -11.77
C SER A 216 15.16 -14.91 -12.21
N ILE A 217 15.59 -13.70 -12.56
CA ILE A 217 16.98 -13.40 -12.88
C ILE A 217 17.80 -13.34 -11.60
N PHE A 218 17.27 -12.78 -10.51
CA PHE A 218 17.95 -12.71 -9.23
C PHE A 218 18.29 -14.10 -8.69
N ALA A 219 17.32 -15.02 -8.66
CA ALA A 219 17.53 -16.38 -8.16
C ALA A 219 18.63 -17.12 -8.95
N LYS A 220 18.58 -17.02 -10.29
CA LYS A 220 19.59 -17.61 -11.18
C LYS A 220 20.98 -17.00 -10.91
N LYS A 221 21.08 -15.68 -10.85
CA LYS A 221 22.35 -14.98 -10.67
C LYS A 221 22.95 -15.17 -9.28
N TYR A 222 22.10 -15.24 -8.25
CA TYR A 222 22.53 -15.58 -6.91
C TYR A 222 23.18 -16.97 -6.87
N ALA A 223 22.58 -17.98 -7.52
CA ALA A 223 23.14 -19.32 -7.63
C ALA A 223 24.49 -19.37 -8.41
N GLU A 224 24.70 -18.46 -9.35
CA GLU A 224 25.97 -18.29 -10.08
C GLU A 224 27.06 -17.59 -9.24
N GLY A 225 26.75 -17.09 -8.04
CA GLY A 225 27.73 -16.49 -7.12
C GLY A 225 28.05 -15.01 -7.39
N ILE A 226 27.05 -14.19 -7.73
CA ILE A 226 27.23 -12.74 -7.88
C ILE A 226 27.65 -12.03 -6.58
N HIS A 227 28.32 -10.89 -6.72
CA HIS A 227 28.74 -10.08 -5.57
C HIS A 227 27.56 -9.36 -4.90
N LYS A 228 27.59 -9.21 -3.57
CA LYS A 228 26.50 -8.56 -2.80
C LYS A 228 26.14 -7.16 -3.31
N SER A 229 27.13 -6.39 -3.78
CA SER A 229 26.90 -5.03 -4.28
C SER A 229 26.07 -4.95 -5.56
N THR A 230 25.84 -6.06 -6.26
CA THR A 230 25.06 -6.11 -7.50
C THR A 230 23.70 -6.79 -7.34
N TYR A 231 23.33 -7.20 -6.10
CA TYR A 231 22.02 -7.84 -5.83
C TYR A 231 20.84 -7.00 -6.30
N TRP A 232 20.93 -5.68 -6.14
CA TRP A 232 19.89 -4.74 -6.54
C TRP A 232 19.66 -4.72 -8.06
N GLU A 233 20.67 -5.00 -8.88
CA GLU A 233 20.57 -4.98 -10.35
C GLU A 233 19.54 -6.01 -10.81
N TYR A 234 19.67 -7.24 -10.33
CA TYR A 234 18.77 -8.33 -10.72
C TYR A 234 17.44 -8.30 -9.96
N THR A 235 17.43 -7.69 -8.76
CA THR A 235 16.18 -7.41 -8.05
C THR A 235 15.36 -6.35 -8.80
N TYR A 236 15.99 -5.33 -9.39
CA TYR A 236 15.33 -4.35 -10.24
C TYR A 236 14.68 -5.03 -11.45
N GLU A 237 15.42 -5.88 -12.17
CA GLU A 237 14.89 -6.58 -13.34
C GLU A 237 13.68 -7.44 -12.98
N ASP A 238 13.76 -8.22 -11.90
CA ASP A 238 12.65 -9.07 -11.44
C ASP A 238 11.45 -8.24 -10.96
N SER A 239 11.68 -7.14 -10.23
CA SER A 239 10.63 -6.22 -9.79
C SER A 239 9.90 -5.58 -10.97
N MET A 240 10.64 -5.05 -11.96
CA MET A 240 10.06 -4.44 -13.15
C MET A 240 9.30 -5.45 -14.01
N ASN A 241 9.85 -6.66 -14.18
CA ASN A 241 9.17 -7.76 -14.87
C ASN A 241 7.87 -8.14 -14.18
N LEU A 242 7.88 -8.25 -12.85
CA LEU A 242 6.70 -8.65 -12.08
C LEU A 242 5.61 -7.56 -12.12
N ILE A 243 5.96 -6.29 -11.92
CA ILE A 243 5.02 -5.17 -12.08
C ILE A 243 4.39 -5.21 -13.48
N ALA A 244 5.19 -5.34 -14.53
CA ALA A 244 4.70 -5.38 -15.92
C ALA A 244 3.71 -6.52 -16.20
N ARG A 245 3.88 -7.68 -15.56
CA ARG A 245 3.10 -8.90 -15.81
C ARG A 245 1.82 -9.00 -14.97
N LEU A 246 1.75 -8.30 -13.85
CA LEU A 246 0.64 -8.39 -12.90
C LEU A 246 -0.73 -8.05 -13.50
N PRO A 247 -0.89 -7.00 -14.35
CA PRO A 247 -2.18 -6.70 -14.97
C PRO A 247 -2.72 -7.84 -15.82
N GLU A 248 -1.86 -8.47 -16.61
CA GLU A 248 -2.26 -9.60 -17.46
C GLU A 248 -2.63 -10.83 -16.61
N VAL A 249 -1.84 -11.14 -15.58
CA VAL A 249 -2.17 -12.23 -14.63
C VAL A 249 -3.51 -11.97 -13.95
N ALA A 250 -3.71 -10.78 -13.41
CA ALA A 250 -4.92 -10.39 -12.71
C ALA A 250 -6.14 -10.44 -13.66
N ALA A 251 -6.02 -9.86 -14.85
CA ALA A 251 -7.09 -9.88 -15.84
C ALA A 251 -7.44 -11.30 -16.28
N LEU A 252 -6.45 -12.18 -16.50
CA LEU A 252 -6.70 -13.58 -16.82
C LEU A 252 -7.46 -14.30 -15.69
N ILE A 253 -7.13 -14.03 -14.42
CA ILE A 253 -7.87 -14.56 -13.26
C ILE A 253 -9.33 -14.08 -13.30
N TYR A 254 -9.55 -12.78 -13.51
CA TYR A 254 -10.89 -12.20 -13.59
C TYR A 254 -11.74 -12.83 -14.69
N ARG A 255 -11.22 -12.84 -15.93
CA ARG A 255 -11.93 -13.39 -17.10
C ARG A 255 -12.22 -14.88 -16.94
N ASN A 256 -11.24 -15.65 -16.47
CA ASN A 256 -11.37 -17.09 -16.35
C ASN A 256 -12.35 -17.48 -15.23
N THR A 257 -12.29 -16.80 -14.08
CA THR A 257 -13.11 -17.13 -12.91
C THR A 257 -14.57 -16.76 -13.11
N TYR A 258 -14.84 -15.60 -13.72
CA TYR A 258 -16.20 -15.04 -13.74
C TYR A 258 -16.92 -15.15 -15.09
N PHE A 259 -16.17 -15.31 -16.19
CA PHE A 259 -16.73 -15.34 -17.54
C PHE A 259 -16.34 -16.61 -18.31
N GLY A 260 -15.46 -17.45 -17.76
CA GLY A 260 -14.95 -18.64 -18.46
C GLY A 260 -14.09 -18.30 -19.68
N GLU A 261 -13.59 -17.07 -19.75
CA GLU A 261 -12.79 -16.56 -20.85
C GLU A 261 -11.30 -16.52 -20.49
N SER A 262 -10.43 -16.77 -21.45
CA SER A 262 -8.99 -16.85 -21.19
C SER A 262 -8.14 -15.96 -22.10
N ASN A 263 -8.75 -15.04 -22.84
CA ASN A 263 -8.01 -14.18 -23.75
C ASN A 263 -8.75 -12.85 -23.99
N ASN A 264 -8.09 -11.74 -23.67
CA ASN A 264 -8.47 -10.40 -24.10
C ASN A 264 -7.24 -9.71 -24.71
N ALA A 265 -7.48 -8.78 -25.63
CA ALA A 265 -6.41 -8.12 -26.36
C ALA A 265 -5.56 -7.27 -25.42
N TYR A 266 -4.24 -7.48 -25.49
CA TYR A 266 -3.25 -6.57 -24.93
C TYR A 266 -3.06 -5.40 -25.89
N ASP A 267 -3.12 -4.17 -25.39
CA ASP A 267 -2.93 -2.95 -26.18
C ASP A 267 -1.74 -2.15 -25.63
N SER A 268 -0.62 -2.22 -26.36
CA SER A 268 0.62 -1.50 -26.00
C SER A 268 0.59 -0.01 -26.36
N SER A 269 -0.50 0.51 -26.92
CA SER A 269 -0.67 1.94 -27.18
C SER A 269 -1.28 2.70 -25.99
N LEU A 270 -1.83 1.97 -25.03
CA LEU A 270 -2.45 2.49 -23.80
C LEU A 270 -1.43 2.52 -22.65
N ASP A 271 -1.67 3.35 -21.63
CA ASP A 271 -0.91 3.27 -20.37
C ASP A 271 -1.26 2.01 -19.57
N TYR A 272 -0.48 1.78 -18.50
CA TYR A 272 -0.58 0.59 -17.65
C TYR A 272 -2.01 0.31 -17.15
N SER A 273 -2.72 1.35 -16.72
CA SER A 273 -4.05 1.23 -16.11
C SER A 273 -5.13 1.00 -17.16
N ALA A 274 -5.11 1.78 -18.25
CA ALA A 274 -6.06 1.63 -19.34
C ALA A 274 -5.92 0.25 -20.01
N ASN A 275 -4.69 -0.20 -20.30
CA ASN A 275 -4.46 -1.55 -20.81
C ASN A 275 -4.95 -2.64 -19.83
N PHE A 276 -4.80 -2.44 -18.52
CA PHE A 276 -5.35 -3.36 -17.53
C PHE A 276 -6.88 -3.47 -17.64
N ASN A 277 -7.58 -2.34 -17.75
CA ASN A 277 -9.03 -2.33 -17.98
C ASN A 277 -9.43 -3.04 -19.27
N ARG A 278 -8.69 -2.86 -20.38
CA ARG A 278 -8.94 -3.59 -21.62
C ARG A 278 -8.85 -5.10 -21.44
N MET A 279 -7.81 -5.55 -20.75
CA MET A 279 -7.64 -6.98 -20.46
C MET A 279 -8.73 -7.50 -19.51
N LEU A 280 -9.25 -6.67 -18.60
CA LEU A 280 -10.42 -6.99 -17.76
C LEU A 280 -11.73 -7.04 -18.57
N GLY A 281 -11.75 -6.52 -19.79
CA GLY A 281 -12.92 -6.47 -20.68
C GLY A 281 -13.75 -5.19 -20.52
N PHE A 282 -13.15 -4.11 -20.03
CA PHE A 282 -13.78 -2.80 -19.92
C PHE A 282 -13.19 -1.82 -20.95
N ASP A 283 -14.08 -1.07 -21.59
CA ASP A 283 -13.76 0.01 -22.52
C ASP A 283 -14.55 1.25 -22.13
N ASN A 284 -14.04 1.97 -21.12
CA ASN A 284 -14.64 3.19 -20.64
C ASN A 284 -13.55 4.15 -20.15
N ALA A 285 -13.47 5.34 -20.75
CA ALA A 285 -12.43 6.31 -20.43
C ALA A 285 -12.48 6.81 -18.97
N GLU A 286 -13.68 6.93 -18.39
CA GLU A 286 -13.84 7.30 -16.98
C GLU A 286 -13.38 6.15 -16.07
N PHE A 287 -13.60 4.89 -16.45
CA PHE A 287 -13.09 3.76 -15.69
C PHE A 287 -11.57 3.62 -15.80
N ASP A 288 -10.97 4.02 -16.93
CA ASP A 288 -9.52 4.12 -17.08
C ASP A 288 -8.94 5.14 -16.10
N GLU A 289 -9.58 6.29 -15.93
CA GLU A 289 -9.21 7.28 -14.91
C GLU A 289 -9.37 6.74 -13.48
N LEU A 290 -10.47 6.04 -13.17
CA LEU A 290 -10.63 5.41 -11.86
C LEU A 290 -9.53 4.40 -11.59
N MET A 291 -9.15 3.57 -12.57
CA MET A 291 -8.10 2.56 -12.40
C MET A 291 -6.74 3.22 -12.16
N ARG A 292 -6.43 4.32 -12.86
CA ARG A 292 -5.21 5.14 -12.60
C ARG A 292 -5.17 5.62 -11.16
N LEU A 293 -6.25 6.29 -10.71
CA LEU A 293 -6.37 6.77 -9.33
C LEU A 293 -6.26 5.63 -8.31
N TYR A 294 -7.01 4.54 -8.52
CA TYR A 294 -7.06 3.39 -7.63
C TYR A 294 -5.66 2.78 -7.43
N LEU A 295 -4.94 2.55 -8.54
CA LEU A 295 -3.61 1.95 -8.51
C LEU A 295 -2.58 2.88 -7.86
N VAL A 296 -2.73 4.21 -7.99
CA VAL A 296 -1.86 5.18 -7.33
C VAL A 296 -2.05 5.18 -5.81
N ILE A 297 -3.29 5.31 -5.33
CA ILE A 297 -3.56 5.58 -3.91
C ILE A 297 -3.47 4.34 -3.01
N HIS A 298 -3.52 3.14 -3.57
CA HIS A 298 -3.33 1.88 -2.82
C HIS A 298 -1.90 1.33 -2.89
N SER A 299 -1.02 2.00 -3.64
CA SER A 299 0.30 1.48 -4.03
C SER A 299 1.22 1.18 -2.85
N ASP A 300 1.16 1.99 -1.80
CA ASP A 300 1.99 1.84 -0.61
C ASP A 300 1.34 2.48 0.62
N HIS A 301 1.65 1.96 1.81
CA HIS A 301 1.19 2.53 3.08
C HIS A 301 2.07 2.03 4.24
N GLU A 302 3.30 2.54 4.28
CA GLU A 302 4.37 2.11 5.19
C GLU A 302 4.70 0.61 5.09
N GLY A 303 5.69 0.16 5.87
CA GLY A 303 6.12 -1.22 5.91
C GLY A 303 5.44 -2.09 6.96
N GLY A 304 4.71 -1.50 7.91
CA GLY A 304 4.16 -2.23 9.07
C GLY A 304 2.90 -3.04 8.79
N ASN A 305 2.24 -2.82 7.65
CA ASN A 305 1.08 -3.62 7.25
C ASN A 305 1.52 -5.04 6.83
N ALA A 306 0.68 -6.05 7.05
CA ALA A 306 1.07 -7.45 6.92
C ALA A 306 1.61 -7.82 5.52
N SER A 307 1.05 -7.26 4.44
CA SER A 307 1.53 -7.51 3.07
C SER A 307 2.92 -6.93 2.79
N ALA A 308 3.16 -5.69 3.23
CA ALA A 308 4.45 -5.02 3.03
C ALA A 308 5.53 -5.66 3.90
N HIS A 309 5.21 -5.89 5.18
CA HIS A 309 6.13 -6.54 6.11
C HIS A 309 6.48 -7.96 5.65
N THR A 310 5.50 -8.76 5.20
CA THR A 310 5.79 -10.12 4.71
C THR A 310 6.66 -10.09 3.45
N THR A 311 6.42 -9.15 2.53
CA THR A 311 7.29 -8.98 1.34
C THR A 311 8.72 -8.65 1.75
N HIS A 312 8.90 -7.72 2.69
CA HIS A 312 10.21 -7.37 3.24
C HIS A 312 10.89 -8.53 3.97
N LEU A 313 10.15 -9.22 4.85
CA LEU A 313 10.63 -10.34 5.64
C LEU A 313 11.15 -11.46 4.74
N VAL A 314 10.34 -11.90 3.76
CA VAL A 314 10.74 -12.92 2.79
C VAL A 314 11.92 -12.42 1.97
N GLY A 315 11.89 -11.18 1.48
CA GLY A 315 13.00 -10.57 0.74
C GLY A 315 14.30 -10.47 1.54
N SER A 316 14.22 -10.28 2.86
CA SER A 316 15.39 -10.22 3.76
C SER A 316 16.14 -11.55 3.85
N THR A 317 15.50 -12.67 3.48
CA THR A 317 16.13 -13.98 3.31
C THR A 317 16.89 -14.13 2.00
N LEU A 318 16.93 -13.09 1.17
CA LEU A 318 17.39 -13.11 -0.22
C LEU A 318 16.54 -14.01 -1.12
N SER A 319 15.26 -14.17 -0.81
CA SER A 319 14.29 -14.65 -1.80
C SER A 319 14.09 -13.56 -2.86
N ASP A 320 13.89 -13.98 -4.11
CA ASP A 320 13.64 -13.06 -5.23
C ASP A 320 12.29 -12.32 -5.10
N PRO A 321 12.07 -11.28 -5.92
CA PRO A 321 10.83 -10.50 -5.92
C PRO A 321 9.54 -11.30 -6.11
N TYR A 322 9.55 -12.41 -6.88
CA TYR A 322 8.34 -13.21 -7.09
C TYR A 322 7.91 -13.91 -5.81
N LEU A 323 8.84 -14.62 -5.15
CA LEU A 323 8.55 -15.31 -3.89
C LEU A 323 8.22 -14.33 -2.77
N SER A 324 8.90 -13.19 -2.74
CA SER A 324 8.65 -12.12 -1.77
C SER A 324 7.25 -11.55 -1.91
N LEU A 325 6.84 -11.17 -3.13
CA LEU A 325 5.50 -10.66 -3.40
C LEU A 325 4.43 -11.72 -3.13
N ALA A 326 4.64 -12.99 -3.53
CA ALA A 326 3.69 -14.07 -3.24
C ALA A 326 3.42 -14.23 -1.74
N GLY A 327 4.46 -14.15 -0.90
CA GLY A 327 4.32 -14.10 0.55
C GLY A 327 3.46 -12.90 1.00
N GLY A 328 3.75 -11.71 0.48
CA GLY A 328 2.95 -10.51 0.72
C GLY A 328 1.48 -10.64 0.32
N LEU A 329 1.20 -11.28 -0.82
CA LEU A 329 -0.16 -11.51 -1.32
C LEU A 329 -0.93 -12.53 -0.46
N ASN A 330 -0.25 -13.54 0.09
CA ASN A 330 -0.87 -14.47 1.04
C ASN A 330 -1.28 -13.74 2.33
N ALA A 331 -0.44 -12.82 2.83
CA ALA A 331 -0.80 -11.98 3.97
C ALA A 331 -1.94 -11.00 3.61
N LEU A 332 -1.95 -10.46 2.39
CA LEU A 332 -3.01 -9.58 1.88
C LEU A 332 -4.37 -10.30 1.78
N ALA A 333 -4.39 -11.59 1.47
CA ALA A 333 -5.61 -12.39 1.43
C ALA A 333 -6.24 -12.64 2.82
N GLY A 334 -5.52 -12.31 3.91
CA GLY A 334 -6.02 -12.44 5.27
C GLY A 334 -7.22 -11.50 5.53
N PRO A 335 -8.30 -11.98 6.19
CA PRO A 335 -9.49 -11.17 6.46
C PRO A 335 -9.23 -9.85 7.20
N LEU A 336 -8.26 -9.84 8.12
CA LEU A 336 -7.89 -8.65 8.90
C LEU A 336 -7.04 -7.63 8.12
N HIS A 337 -6.80 -7.86 6.82
CA HIS A 337 -5.97 -6.98 5.99
C HIS A 337 -6.66 -6.59 4.68
N GLY A 338 -7.00 -7.57 3.82
CA GLY A 338 -7.43 -7.26 2.44
C GLY A 338 -8.93 -7.19 2.17
N LEU A 339 -9.80 -7.36 3.19
CA LEU A 339 -11.26 -7.47 2.99
C LEU A 339 -12.06 -6.20 3.30
N ALA A 340 -11.44 -5.15 3.83
CA ALA A 340 -12.16 -3.95 4.29
C ALA A 340 -13.08 -3.35 3.22
N ASN A 341 -12.61 -3.20 1.98
CA ASN A 341 -13.44 -2.72 0.85
C ASN A 341 -14.69 -3.60 0.64
N GLN A 342 -14.52 -4.92 0.64
CA GLN A 342 -15.63 -5.86 0.42
C GLN A 342 -16.64 -5.84 1.57
N GLU A 343 -16.17 -5.71 2.81
CA GLU A 343 -17.02 -5.61 4.00
C GLU A 343 -17.82 -4.31 3.99
N VAL A 344 -17.19 -3.17 3.68
CA VAL A 344 -17.88 -1.88 3.56
C VAL A 344 -18.92 -1.93 2.43
N LEU A 345 -18.56 -2.40 1.23
CA LEU A 345 -19.51 -2.50 0.13
C LEU A 345 -20.66 -3.46 0.45
N GLY A 346 -20.39 -4.58 1.13
CA GLY A 346 -21.43 -5.50 1.61
C GLY A 346 -22.44 -4.79 2.51
N TRP A 347 -21.95 -4.06 3.51
CA TRP A 347 -22.76 -3.30 4.43
C TRP A 347 -23.57 -2.18 3.75
N ILE A 348 -22.98 -1.46 2.78
CA ILE A 348 -23.69 -0.43 1.99
C ILE A 348 -24.82 -1.04 1.16
N LEU A 349 -24.60 -2.21 0.54
CA LEU A 349 -25.62 -2.90 -0.24
C LEU A 349 -26.76 -3.43 0.63
N GLU A 350 -26.46 -3.92 1.83
CA GLU A 350 -27.49 -4.31 2.82
C GLU A 350 -28.33 -3.11 3.25
N LEU A 351 -27.68 -1.97 3.51
CA LEU A 351 -28.35 -0.71 3.83
C LEU A 351 -29.27 -0.24 2.68
N GLN A 352 -28.80 -0.26 1.44
CA GLN A 352 -29.60 0.08 0.26
C GLN A 352 -30.84 -0.83 0.16
N ALA A 353 -30.64 -2.15 0.29
CA ALA A 353 -31.73 -3.12 0.23
C ALA A 353 -32.77 -2.91 1.33
N GLU A 354 -32.33 -2.57 2.55
CA GLU A 354 -33.22 -2.24 3.66
C GLU A 354 -34.03 -0.97 3.37
N PHE A 355 -33.39 0.07 2.83
CA PHE A 355 -34.06 1.32 2.48
C PHE A 355 -35.11 1.10 1.40
N HIS A 356 -34.79 0.32 0.35
CA HIS A 356 -35.75 -0.07 -0.68
C HIS A 356 -36.92 -0.85 -0.11
N ALA A 357 -36.66 -1.85 0.74
CA ALA A 357 -37.70 -2.68 1.34
C ALA A 357 -38.65 -1.88 2.25
N LYS A 358 -38.16 -0.84 2.92
CA LYS A 358 -38.94 0.03 3.82
C LYS A 358 -39.50 1.28 3.14
N GLY A 359 -39.19 1.53 1.86
CA GLY A 359 -39.55 2.76 1.16
C GLY A 359 -38.92 4.02 1.79
N LEU A 360 -37.72 3.88 2.36
CA LEU A 360 -36.98 4.98 2.98
C LEU A 360 -36.12 5.71 1.93
N GLU A 361 -36.07 7.03 2.02
CA GLU A 361 -35.17 7.85 1.22
C GLU A 361 -33.76 7.91 1.83
N VAL A 362 -32.75 8.05 0.97
CA VAL A 362 -31.38 8.33 1.39
C VAL A 362 -31.27 9.81 1.80
N ASN A 363 -31.27 10.07 3.10
CA ASN A 363 -31.10 11.39 3.69
C ASN A 363 -30.37 11.30 5.05
N LYS A 364 -30.06 12.45 5.64
CA LYS A 364 -29.26 12.52 6.87
C LYS A 364 -29.98 11.86 8.04
N GLU A 365 -31.30 11.98 8.10
CA GLU A 365 -32.15 11.49 9.17
C GLU A 365 -32.17 9.95 9.16
N THR A 366 -32.45 9.33 8.00
CA THR A 366 -32.52 7.86 7.85
C THR A 366 -31.16 7.21 8.08
N ILE A 367 -30.07 7.80 7.57
CA ILE A 367 -28.71 7.29 7.79
C ILE A 367 -28.29 7.44 9.25
N THR A 368 -28.63 8.55 9.91
CA THR A 368 -28.34 8.76 11.34
C THR A 368 -29.06 7.72 12.19
N GLN A 369 -30.34 7.47 11.91
CA GLN A 369 -31.10 6.45 12.63
C GLN A 369 -30.48 5.07 12.46
N PHE A 370 -30.14 4.68 11.22
CA PHE A 370 -29.51 3.40 10.94
C PHE A 370 -28.14 3.25 11.63
N ALA A 371 -27.34 4.32 11.67
CA ALA A 371 -26.06 4.33 12.38
C ALA A 371 -26.25 4.07 13.88
N TRP A 372 -27.21 4.74 14.53
CA TRP A 372 -27.54 4.50 15.93
C TRP A 372 -28.07 3.10 16.18
N ASP A 373 -28.95 2.58 15.34
CA ASP A 373 -29.46 1.21 15.45
C ASP A 373 -28.32 0.18 15.39
N THR A 374 -27.38 0.39 14.48
CA THR A 374 -26.18 -0.45 14.33
C THR A 374 -25.30 -0.40 15.59
N LEU A 375 -25.00 0.80 16.09
CA LEU A 375 -24.16 1.00 17.28
C LEU A 375 -24.83 0.47 18.56
N ASN A 376 -26.14 0.68 18.72
CA ASN A 376 -26.93 0.18 19.86
C ASN A 376 -27.06 -1.35 19.86
N ALA A 377 -27.01 -1.98 18.68
CA ALA A 377 -26.91 -3.43 18.54
C ALA A 377 -25.50 -3.98 18.87
N GLY A 378 -24.55 -3.14 19.27
CA GLY A 378 -23.18 -3.53 19.60
C GLY A 378 -22.30 -3.80 18.39
N LYS A 379 -22.75 -3.42 17.18
CA LYS A 379 -21.97 -3.54 15.94
C LYS A 379 -21.10 -2.29 15.72
N VAL A 380 -20.13 -2.40 14.83
CA VAL A 380 -19.29 -1.30 14.36
C VAL A 380 -19.75 -0.81 12.99
N ILE A 381 -19.38 0.42 12.64
CA ILE A 381 -19.58 0.97 11.30
C ILE A 381 -18.33 0.65 10.46
N PRO A 382 -18.40 -0.23 9.45
CA PRO A 382 -17.24 -0.59 8.63
C PRO A 382 -16.60 0.64 7.99
N GLY A 383 -15.26 0.66 7.95
CA GLY A 383 -14.50 1.75 7.31
C GLY A 383 -14.37 3.05 8.10
N TYR A 384 -14.98 3.14 9.30
CA TYR A 384 -14.85 4.29 10.21
C TYR A 384 -14.13 3.89 11.51
N GLY A 385 -13.33 4.80 12.08
CA GLY A 385 -12.72 4.59 13.39
C GLY A 385 -11.22 4.23 13.38
N HIS A 386 -10.41 4.98 12.63
CA HIS A 386 -8.98 4.69 12.49
C HIS A 386 -8.19 4.92 13.80
N ALA A 387 -7.20 4.07 14.09
CA ALA A 387 -6.39 4.18 15.30
C ALA A 387 -5.39 5.36 15.32
N VAL A 388 -5.11 5.99 14.18
CA VAL A 388 -3.94 6.89 13.98
C VAL A 388 -4.34 8.20 13.32
N LEU A 389 -5.02 8.14 12.16
CA LEU A 389 -5.47 9.34 11.43
C LEU A 389 -6.45 10.15 12.25
N ARG A 390 -6.22 11.46 12.34
CA ARG A 390 -7.06 12.42 13.09
C ARG A 390 -8.04 13.20 12.22
N LYS A 391 -8.00 13.00 10.91
CA LYS A 391 -8.87 13.61 9.90
C LYS A 391 -9.25 12.56 8.85
N THR A 392 -10.14 12.93 7.94
CA THR A 392 -10.48 12.12 6.75
C THR A 392 -9.21 11.72 6.00
N ASP A 393 -9.07 10.43 5.71
CA ASP A 393 -8.00 9.91 4.87
C ASP A 393 -8.01 10.62 3.51
N PRO A 394 -6.91 11.25 3.06
CA PRO A 394 -6.90 11.94 1.78
C PRO A 394 -7.19 11.00 0.59
N ARG A 395 -6.97 9.68 0.74
CA ARG A 395 -7.36 8.68 -0.25
C ARG A 395 -8.86 8.43 -0.31
N TYR A 396 -9.59 8.68 0.78
CA TYR A 396 -11.05 8.75 0.75
C TYR A 396 -11.50 10.01 0.02
N THR A 397 -10.87 11.16 0.33
CA THR A 397 -11.23 12.46 -0.26
C THR A 397 -11.10 12.46 -1.78
N CYS A 398 -9.99 11.99 -2.35
CA CYS A 398 -9.83 11.98 -3.81
C CYS A 398 -10.84 11.05 -4.51
N GLN A 399 -11.18 9.91 -3.91
CA GLN A 399 -12.23 9.01 -4.42
C GLN A 399 -13.62 9.65 -4.35
N ARG A 400 -13.88 10.44 -3.31
CA ARG A 400 -15.12 11.21 -3.21
C ARG A 400 -15.21 12.30 -4.26
N GLU A 401 -14.11 13.02 -4.51
CA GLU A 401 -14.03 14.02 -5.59
C GLU A 401 -14.28 13.39 -6.97
N PHE A 402 -13.68 12.23 -7.22
CA PHE A 402 -13.94 11.43 -8.41
C PHE A 402 -15.43 11.06 -8.53
N GLY A 403 -16.03 10.56 -7.43
CA GLY A 403 -17.45 10.22 -7.38
C GLY A 403 -18.38 11.41 -7.65
N LEU A 404 -18.08 12.57 -7.07
CA LEU A 404 -18.81 13.82 -7.32
C LEU A 404 -18.73 14.26 -8.79
N LYS A 405 -17.60 14.02 -9.45
CA LYS A 405 -17.37 14.40 -10.85
C LYS A 405 -18.13 13.49 -11.82
N TYR A 406 -18.03 12.16 -11.66
CA TYR A 406 -18.46 11.20 -12.67
C TYR A 406 -19.76 10.44 -12.34
N MET A 407 -20.14 10.35 -11.07
CA MET A 407 -21.32 9.58 -10.65
C MET A 407 -22.17 10.26 -9.54
N PRO A 408 -22.42 11.58 -9.58
CA PRO A 408 -23.11 12.28 -8.49
C PRO A 408 -24.57 11.86 -8.27
N LYS A 409 -25.17 11.19 -9.26
CA LYS A 409 -26.56 10.72 -9.22
C LYS A 409 -26.71 9.25 -8.86
N ASP A 410 -25.60 8.51 -8.79
CA ASP A 410 -25.62 7.10 -8.41
C ASP A 410 -26.09 6.95 -6.95
N GLU A 411 -26.96 5.97 -6.72
CA GLU A 411 -27.59 5.80 -5.42
C GLU A 411 -26.59 5.32 -4.35
N LEU A 412 -25.70 4.39 -4.69
CA LEU A 412 -24.70 3.87 -3.75
C LEU A 412 -23.72 4.97 -3.36
N PHE A 413 -23.31 5.81 -4.32
CA PHE A 413 -22.50 6.98 -4.02
C PHE A 413 -23.24 7.99 -3.15
N ARG A 414 -24.53 8.27 -3.40
CA ARG A 414 -25.33 9.14 -2.51
C ARG A 414 -25.43 8.60 -1.09
N ILE A 415 -25.53 7.27 -0.93
CA ILE A 415 -25.48 6.63 0.39
C ILE A 415 -24.14 6.91 1.07
N VAL A 416 -23.02 6.62 0.39
CA VAL A 416 -21.66 6.86 0.91
C VAL A 416 -21.42 8.33 1.26
N ASP A 417 -21.81 9.25 0.38
CA ASP A 417 -21.67 10.68 0.61
C ASP A 417 -22.51 11.16 1.80
N THR A 418 -23.73 10.64 1.94
CA THR A 418 -24.60 10.97 3.09
C THR A 418 -24.02 10.42 4.39
N ILE A 419 -23.50 9.18 4.39
CA ILE A 419 -22.79 8.60 5.54
C ILE A 419 -21.62 9.50 5.94
N TYR A 420 -20.81 9.97 4.99
CA TYR A 420 -19.71 10.88 5.26
C TYR A 420 -20.14 12.16 5.97
N GLN A 421 -21.28 12.72 5.58
CA GLN A 421 -21.80 13.96 6.17
C GLN A 421 -22.30 13.78 7.61
N VAL A 422 -22.74 12.59 8.02
CA VAL A 422 -23.35 12.37 9.35
C VAL A 422 -22.47 11.58 10.32
N MET A 423 -21.70 10.61 9.81
CA MET A 423 -21.06 9.58 10.63
C MET A 423 -20.01 10.13 11.61
N PRO A 424 -19.18 11.13 11.26
CA PRO A 424 -18.25 11.72 12.22
C PRO A 424 -18.94 12.29 13.47
N GLY A 425 -20.11 12.92 13.29
CA GLY A 425 -20.92 13.44 14.39
C GLY A 425 -21.48 12.33 15.27
N VAL A 426 -22.13 11.32 14.65
CA VAL A 426 -22.70 10.17 15.35
C VAL A 426 -21.66 9.41 16.17
N LEU A 427 -20.50 9.12 15.59
CA LEU A 427 -19.43 8.40 16.28
C LEU A 427 -18.79 9.21 17.41
N THR A 428 -18.72 10.54 17.26
CA THR A 428 -18.28 11.44 18.33
C THR A 428 -19.27 11.42 19.50
N GLU A 429 -20.56 11.51 19.22
CA GLU A 429 -21.63 11.46 20.23
C GLU A 429 -21.68 10.10 20.95
N HIS A 430 -21.51 9.00 20.21
CA HIS A 430 -21.43 7.65 20.79
C HIS A 430 -20.22 7.46 21.73
N GLY A 431 -19.14 8.22 21.57
CA GLY A 431 -18.05 8.34 22.55
C GLY A 431 -17.08 7.17 22.66
N LYS A 432 -17.24 6.10 21.87
CA LYS A 432 -16.30 4.94 21.84
C LYS A 432 -15.21 5.04 20.78
N THR A 433 -15.37 5.92 19.78
CA THR A 433 -14.46 6.03 18.64
C THR A 433 -13.49 7.18 18.85
N LYS A 434 -12.18 6.89 18.85
CA LYS A 434 -11.16 7.92 19.06
C LYS A 434 -11.05 8.90 17.89
N ASN A 435 -11.03 8.39 16.65
CA ASN A 435 -10.99 9.21 15.44
C ASN A 435 -12.12 8.79 14.50
N PRO A 436 -13.20 9.57 14.36
CA PRO A 436 -14.46 9.15 13.74
C PRO A 436 -14.49 9.35 12.21
N TYR A 437 -13.35 9.31 11.54
CA TYR A 437 -13.22 9.62 10.11
C TYR A 437 -13.09 8.34 9.26
N PRO A 438 -13.49 8.38 7.98
CA PRO A 438 -13.38 7.24 7.08
C PRO A 438 -11.97 7.05 6.54
N ASN A 439 -11.70 5.85 6.03
CA ASN A 439 -10.51 5.50 5.27
C ASN A 439 -10.83 5.20 3.79
N VAL A 440 -9.80 4.91 2.99
CA VAL A 440 -9.91 4.58 1.56
C VAL A 440 -10.94 3.49 1.22
N ASP A 441 -11.10 2.49 2.10
CA ASP A 441 -11.97 1.32 1.88
C ASP A 441 -13.45 1.65 2.02
N SER A 442 -13.78 2.77 2.67
CA SER A 442 -15.16 3.26 2.81
C SER A 442 -15.78 3.76 1.50
N HIS A 443 -14.99 3.89 0.44
CA HIS A 443 -15.42 4.51 -0.81
C HIS A 443 -15.12 3.69 -2.08
N SER A 444 -14.02 2.94 -2.09
CA SER A 444 -13.52 2.27 -3.30
C SER A 444 -14.52 1.28 -3.90
N GLY A 445 -15.25 0.53 -3.06
CA GLY A 445 -16.19 -0.48 -3.52
C GLY A 445 -17.33 0.06 -4.38
N VAL A 446 -17.90 1.24 -4.05
CA VAL A 446 -19.01 1.81 -4.83
C VAL A 446 -18.56 2.36 -6.17
N LEU A 447 -17.32 2.86 -6.27
CA LEU A 447 -16.74 3.31 -7.53
C LEU A 447 -16.55 2.13 -8.49
N LEU A 448 -16.00 1.00 -8.00
CA LEU A 448 -15.83 -0.21 -8.80
C LEU A 448 -17.19 -0.79 -9.25
N GLN A 449 -18.17 -0.81 -8.36
CA GLN A 449 -19.51 -1.32 -8.63
C GLN A 449 -20.21 -0.53 -9.76
N TYR A 450 -20.07 0.81 -9.76
CA TYR A 450 -20.68 1.69 -10.76
C TYR A 450 -20.22 1.39 -12.19
N TYR A 451 -18.93 1.12 -12.39
CA TYR A 451 -18.37 0.78 -13.70
C TYR A 451 -18.54 -0.70 -14.09
N GLY A 452 -19.28 -1.49 -13.29
CA GLY A 452 -19.63 -2.87 -13.62
C GLY A 452 -18.67 -3.93 -13.10
N LEU A 453 -17.59 -3.55 -12.40
CA LEU A 453 -16.71 -4.50 -11.73
C LEU A 453 -17.35 -4.91 -10.39
N THR A 454 -18.31 -5.83 -10.44
CA THR A 454 -19.20 -6.18 -9.30
C THR A 454 -18.77 -7.41 -8.50
N GLN A 455 -17.70 -8.10 -8.94
CA GLN A 455 -17.21 -9.33 -8.32
C GLN A 455 -16.34 -9.01 -7.10
N LYS A 456 -16.99 -8.76 -5.95
CA LYS A 456 -16.33 -8.34 -4.69
C LYS A 456 -15.10 -9.18 -4.31
N ASN A 457 -15.15 -10.50 -4.47
CA ASN A 457 -14.02 -11.41 -4.15
C ASN A 457 -12.76 -11.16 -4.99
N TYR A 458 -12.85 -10.35 -6.05
CA TYR A 458 -11.73 -9.94 -6.87
C TYR A 458 -11.09 -8.62 -6.41
N TYR A 459 -11.73 -7.84 -5.54
CA TYR A 459 -11.24 -6.50 -5.20
C TYR A 459 -9.86 -6.53 -4.53
N THR A 460 -9.56 -7.54 -3.72
CA THR A 460 -8.22 -7.71 -3.13
C THR A 460 -7.16 -8.01 -4.20
N VAL A 461 -7.51 -8.54 -5.38
CA VAL A 461 -6.58 -8.70 -6.50
C VAL A 461 -6.16 -7.34 -7.06
N LEU A 462 -7.11 -6.40 -7.23
CA LEU A 462 -6.79 -5.02 -7.63
C LEU A 462 -5.86 -4.37 -6.60
N PHE A 463 -6.15 -4.57 -5.31
CA PHE A 463 -5.29 -4.09 -4.24
C PHE A 463 -3.88 -4.71 -4.33
N GLY A 464 -3.76 -6.01 -4.60
CA GLY A 464 -2.49 -6.69 -4.79
C GLY A 464 -1.68 -6.13 -5.97
N VAL A 465 -2.32 -5.85 -7.11
CA VAL A 465 -1.68 -5.23 -8.28
C VAL A 465 -1.15 -3.83 -7.95
N SER A 466 -1.95 -3.01 -7.27
CA SER A 466 -1.52 -1.69 -6.81
C SER A 466 -0.36 -1.78 -5.82
N ARG A 467 -0.52 -2.58 -4.76
CA ARG A 467 0.44 -2.72 -3.65
C ARG A 467 1.81 -3.21 -4.12
N ALA A 468 1.85 -4.00 -5.20
CA ALA A 468 3.10 -4.47 -5.79
C ALA A 468 4.04 -3.31 -6.15
N ILE A 469 3.51 -2.15 -6.59
CA ILE A 469 4.31 -0.98 -6.96
C ILE A 469 5.14 -0.51 -5.75
N GLY A 470 4.52 -0.34 -4.58
CA GLY A 470 5.22 0.12 -3.37
C GLY A 470 6.19 -0.92 -2.82
N VAL A 471 5.72 -2.15 -2.60
CA VAL A 471 6.53 -3.18 -1.91
C VAL A 471 7.72 -3.64 -2.76
N LEU A 472 7.59 -3.67 -4.09
CA LEU A 472 8.70 -4.00 -4.98
C LEU A 472 9.68 -2.83 -5.15
N SER A 473 9.20 -1.59 -5.04
CA SER A 473 10.06 -0.41 -4.96
C SER A 473 10.91 -0.41 -3.69
N GLN A 474 10.29 -0.76 -2.55
CA GLN A 474 11.04 -0.92 -1.31
C GLN A 474 11.99 -2.12 -1.38
N LEU A 475 11.58 -3.26 -1.93
CA LEU A 475 12.41 -4.46 -2.01
C LEU A 475 13.69 -4.21 -2.84
N PHE A 476 13.59 -3.41 -3.90
CA PHE A 476 14.76 -2.91 -4.62
C PHE A 476 15.71 -2.16 -3.68
N TRP A 477 15.19 -1.19 -2.92
CA TRP A 477 16.00 -0.41 -1.97
C TRP A 477 16.56 -1.25 -0.83
N ASP A 478 15.85 -2.29 -0.38
CA ASP A 478 16.36 -3.21 0.63
C ASP A 478 17.66 -3.90 0.17
N ARG A 479 17.74 -4.24 -1.13
CA ARG A 479 18.94 -4.83 -1.73
C ARG A 479 20.01 -3.79 -2.04
N ALA A 480 19.62 -2.63 -2.57
CA ALA A 480 20.53 -1.53 -2.87
C ALA A 480 21.23 -1.00 -1.59
N LEU A 481 20.50 -0.90 -0.49
CA LEU A 481 21.02 -0.50 0.82
C LEU A 481 21.64 -1.65 1.60
N SER A 482 21.66 -2.87 1.04
CA SER A 482 22.22 -4.05 1.68
C SER A 482 21.64 -4.34 3.07
N LEU A 483 20.33 -4.11 3.25
CA LEU A 483 19.64 -4.37 4.51
C LEU A 483 19.78 -5.85 4.90
N PRO A 484 19.97 -6.14 6.20
CA PRO A 484 20.23 -7.49 6.68
C PRO A 484 18.97 -8.35 6.71
N LEU A 485 19.16 -9.64 6.99
CA LEU A 485 18.08 -10.55 7.38
C LEU A 485 17.31 -9.98 8.58
N GLU A 486 15.99 -9.90 8.47
CA GLU A 486 15.12 -9.60 9.59
C GLU A 486 15.08 -10.81 10.55
N ARG A 487 15.42 -10.58 11.82
CA ARG A 487 15.53 -11.66 12.82
C ARG A 487 15.21 -11.18 14.24
N PRO A 488 13.95 -10.83 14.55
CA PRO A 488 13.56 -10.43 15.90
C PRO A 488 13.76 -11.58 16.90
N LYS A 489 13.95 -11.22 18.17
CA LYS A 489 14.03 -12.21 19.26
C LYS A 489 12.63 -12.51 19.80
N SER A 490 12.25 -13.78 19.84
CA SER A 490 11.05 -14.22 20.57
C SER A 490 11.38 -14.52 22.04
N VAL A 491 10.36 -14.42 22.90
CA VAL A 491 10.38 -14.77 24.32
C VAL A 491 9.12 -15.56 24.67
N THR A 492 9.19 -16.40 25.71
CA THR A 492 8.02 -17.13 26.23
C THR A 492 7.43 -16.42 27.46
N SER A 493 6.20 -16.78 27.85
CA SER A 493 5.58 -16.31 29.09
C SER A 493 6.42 -16.65 30.32
N GLU A 494 7.02 -17.84 30.37
CA GLU A 494 7.90 -18.27 31.46
C GLU A 494 9.15 -17.39 31.52
N TRP A 495 9.73 -17.07 30.37
CA TRP A 495 10.89 -16.17 30.31
C TRP A 495 10.53 -14.78 30.85
N ILE A 496 9.40 -14.20 30.44
CA ILE A 496 8.93 -12.90 30.92
C ILE A 496 8.74 -12.92 32.44
N ASN A 497 8.04 -13.94 32.96
CA ASN A 497 7.81 -14.08 34.39
C ASN A 497 9.13 -14.22 35.18
N ASN A 498 10.05 -15.06 34.71
CA ASN A 498 11.35 -15.26 35.35
C ASN A 498 12.24 -14.01 35.28
N HIS A 499 12.21 -13.29 34.15
CA HIS A 499 12.98 -12.06 33.94
C HIS A 499 12.63 -10.99 34.99
N PHE A 500 11.33 -10.81 35.25
CA PHE A 500 10.87 -9.83 36.24
C PHE A 500 10.81 -10.37 37.68
N ALA A 501 10.77 -11.69 37.89
CA ALA A 501 10.89 -12.27 39.22
C ALA A 501 12.30 -12.12 39.80
N ASN A 502 13.34 -12.24 38.95
CA ASN A 502 14.74 -12.14 39.34
C ASN A 502 15.28 -10.69 39.43
N GLN A 503 14.45 -9.70 39.09
CA GLN A 503 14.78 -8.27 39.21
C GLN A 503 14.25 -7.64 40.52
N LYS A 504 13.70 -8.46 41.43
CA LYS A 504 13.22 -8.02 42.74
C LYS A 504 14.32 -7.92 43.78
#